data_AF-X1LI90-F1
#
_entry.id   AF-X1LI90-F1
#
_cell.length_a   1.000
_cell.length_b   1.000
_cell.length_c   1.000
_cell.angle_alpha   90.00
_cell.angle_beta   90.00
_cell.angle_gamma   90.00
#
_symmetry.space_group_name_H-M   'P 1'
#
loop_
_entity.id
_entity.type
_entity.pdbx_description
1 polymer ?
#
loop_
_entity_poly.entity_id
_entity_poly.type
_entity_poly.pdbx_seq_one_letter_code
_entity_poly.pdbx_strand_id
1 'polypeptide(L)'
;MIKQRLIELLTRAAAEAQQSGKLPSVTLPEVAIERPQNPEYGDYASSFPLKLARATGLSPLTIANDIVDLLVPSPEIDTIAVAPPGFINFTLKSDWLTSQVGSILIAGDAYGNIDLGQGSRVQLEFVSVNPTGPLHVGHGRGAILGSALANVLTTAGYRVEKEYYINDTGSQIDAFYRSLYARYQQCLGIDIEMPSDGYFGSYMIDLAK
;
A
#
# COMPACT_ATOMS: atom_id res chain seq x y z
N MET A 1 -7.40 -7.82 -9.92
CA MET A 1 -6.46 -7.84 -11.06
C MET A 1 -5.70 -9.16 -11.05
N ILE A 2 -5.66 -9.88 -12.18
CA ILE A 2 -5.14 -11.25 -12.45
C ILE A 2 -4.88 -12.21 -11.27
N LYS A 3 -3.99 -11.91 -10.32
CA LYS A 3 -3.73 -12.74 -9.13
C LYS A 3 -5.01 -13.11 -8.39
N GLN A 4 -5.90 -12.15 -8.16
CA GLN A 4 -7.19 -12.40 -7.50
C GLN A 4 -8.05 -13.39 -8.30
N ARG A 5 -8.02 -13.27 -9.63
CA ARG A 5 -8.74 -14.17 -10.52
C ARG A 5 -8.17 -15.60 -10.47
N LEU A 6 -6.84 -15.74 -10.44
CA LEU A 6 -6.17 -17.03 -10.27
C LEU A 6 -6.48 -17.67 -8.90
N ILE A 7 -6.53 -16.85 -7.83
CA ILE A 7 -6.97 -17.29 -6.50
C ILE A 7 -8.40 -17.84 -6.57
N GLU A 8 -9.34 -17.08 -7.13
CA GLU A 8 -10.74 -17.51 -7.27
C GLU A 8 -10.88 -18.80 -8.08
N LEU A 9 -10.15 -18.93 -9.18
CA LEU A 9 -10.15 -20.12 -10.02
C LEU A 9 -9.66 -21.35 -9.26
N LEU A 10 -8.53 -21.24 -8.55
CA LEU A 10 -7.96 -22.33 -7.75
C LEU A 10 -8.83 -22.70 -6.55
N THR A 11 -9.38 -21.70 -5.84
CA THR A 11 -10.30 -21.94 -4.72
C THR A 11 -11.55 -22.66 -5.19
N ARG A 12 -12.14 -22.24 -6.31
CA ARG A 12 -13.31 -22.89 -6.89
C ARG A 12 -13.01 -24.32 -7.33
N ALA A 13 -11.92 -24.55 -8.05
CA ALA A 13 -11.53 -25.87 -8.52
C ALA A 13 -11.25 -26.84 -7.35
N ALA A 14 -10.61 -26.37 -6.27
CA ALA A 14 -10.40 -27.19 -5.08
C ALA A 14 -11.71 -27.51 -4.33
N ALA A 15 -12.63 -26.56 -4.24
CA ALA A 15 -13.95 -26.81 -3.66
C ALA A 15 -14.75 -27.84 -4.48
N GLU A 16 -14.69 -27.75 -5.81
CA GLU A 16 -15.31 -28.73 -6.71
C GLU A 16 -14.65 -30.11 -6.57
N ALA A 17 -13.32 -30.18 -6.46
CA ALA A 17 -12.60 -31.43 -6.21
C ALA A 17 -13.01 -32.09 -4.89
N GLN A 18 -13.30 -31.31 -3.85
CA GLN A 18 -13.84 -31.83 -2.59
C GLN A 18 -15.28 -32.36 -2.74
N GLN A 19 -16.13 -31.63 -3.46
CA GLN A 19 -17.51 -32.05 -3.72
C GLN A 19 -17.60 -33.31 -4.58
N SER A 20 -16.70 -33.47 -5.54
CA SER A 20 -16.63 -34.66 -6.40
C SER A 20 -15.89 -35.84 -5.77
N GLY A 21 -15.41 -35.71 -4.52
CA GLY A 21 -14.67 -36.75 -3.81
C GLY A 21 -13.23 -36.99 -4.30
N LYS A 22 -12.70 -36.14 -5.19
CA LYS A 22 -11.29 -36.21 -5.63
C LYS A 22 -10.33 -35.74 -4.53
N LEU A 23 -10.75 -34.76 -3.73
CA LEU A 23 -10.03 -34.29 -2.55
C LEU A 23 -10.82 -34.57 -1.27
N PRO A 24 -10.15 -34.91 -0.15
CA PRO A 24 -10.79 -34.97 1.15
C PRO A 24 -11.41 -33.62 1.54
N SER A 25 -12.56 -33.67 2.20
CA SER A 25 -13.25 -32.49 2.75
C SER A 25 -12.48 -31.93 3.96
N VAL A 26 -11.52 -31.06 3.69
CA VAL A 26 -10.72 -30.34 4.68
C VAL A 26 -10.89 -28.83 4.50
N THR A 27 -10.61 -28.04 5.53
CA THR A 27 -10.55 -26.59 5.38
C THR A 27 -9.46 -26.21 4.38
N LEU A 28 -9.83 -25.48 3.32
CA LEU A 28 -8.88 -25.03 2.31
C LEU A 28 -7.95 -23.96 2.91
N PRO A 29 -6.61 -24.12 2.80
CA PRO A 29 -5.69 -23.07 3.21
C PRO A 29 -5.76 -21.88 2.25
N GLU A 30 -5.16 -20.76 2.65
CA GLU A 30 -5.05 -19.59 1.78
C GLU A 30 -4.23 -19.91 0.53
N VAL A 31 -4.82 -19.61 -0.63
CA VAL A 31 -4.17 -19.73 -1.94
C VAL A 31 -3.19 -18.57 -2.11
N ALA A 32 -1.92 -18.91 -2.29
CA ALA A 32 -0.88 -17.93 -2.60
C ALA A 32 -0.56 -17.95 -4.10
N ILE A 33 -0.43 -16.76 -4.69
CA ILE A 33 0.01 -16.56 -6.08
C ILE A 33 1.23 -15.63 -6.11
N GLU A 34 2.33 -16.20 -6.56
CA GLU A 34 3.65 -15.59 -6.59
C GLU A 34 4.19 -15.52 -8.02
N ARG A 35 5.25 -14.74 -8.24
CA ARG A 35 6.01 -14.80 -9.49
C ARG A 35 7.13 -15.83 -9.30
N PRO A 36 7.29 -16.82 -10.17
CA PRO A 36 8.39 -17.78 -10.08
C PRO A 36 9.73 -17.07 -10.28
N GLN A 37 10.79 -17.59 -9.64
CA GLN A 37 12.15 -17.05 -9.81
C GLN A 37 12.71 -17.35 -11.21
N ASN A 38 12.39 -18.53 -11.77
CA ASN A 38 12.73 -18.87 -13.14
C ASN A 38 11.55 -18.51 -14.06
N PRO A 39 11.74 -17.59 -15.04
CA PRO A 39 10.71 -17.23 -16.02
C PRO A 39 10.21 -18.41 -16.88
N GLU A 40 11.00 -19.47 -17.03
CA GLU A 40 10.57 -20.69 -17.74
C GLU A 40 9.39 -21.41 -17.06
N TYR A 41 9.14 -21.10 -15.79
CA TYR A 41 7.99 -21.61 -15.03
C TYR A 41 6.75 -20.70 -15.11
N GLY A 42 6.68 -19.84 -16.13
CA GLY A 42 5.53 -18.98 -16.40
C GLY A 42 5.56 -17.65 -15.67
N ASP A 43 4.45 -16.92 -15.75
CA ASP A 43 4.29 -15.58 -15.17
C ASP A 43 3.88 -15.62 -13.69
N TYR A 44 3.09 -16.64 -13.32
CA TYR A 44 2.60 -16.84 -11.97
C TYR A 44 2.69 -18.30 -11.56
N ALA A 45 2.90 -18.55 -10.26
CA ALA A 45 2.94 -19.89 -9.69
C ALA A 45 2.13 -19.94 -8.40
N SER A 46 1.55 -21.11 -8.12
CA SER A 46 0.89 -21.42 -6.86
C SER A 46 1.50 -22.63 -6.18
N SER A 47 1.84 -22.48 -4.90
CA SER A 47 2.23 -23.57 -3.99
C SER A 47 1.04 -24.18 -3.24
N PHE A 48 -0.20 -23.82 -3.64
CA PHE A 48 -1.42 -24.24 -2.95
C PHE A 48 -1.56 -25.77 -2.79
N PRO A 49 -1.25 -26.62 -3.79
CA PRO A 49 -1.29 -28.08 -3.61
C PRO A 49 -0.34 -28.60 -2.53
N LEU A 50 0.84 -27.98 -2.37
CA LEU A 50 1.82 -28.34 -1.33
C LEU A 50 1.29 -28.05 0.07
N LYS A 51 0.53 -26.96 0.24
CA LYS A 51 -0.13 -26.64 1.51
C LYS A 51 -1.26 -27.62 1.80
N LEU A 52 -2.07 -27.93 0.80
CA LEU A 52 -3.17 -28.89 0.92
C LEU A 52 -2.68 -30.30 1.26
N ALA A 53 -1.57 -30.76 0.69
CA ALA A 53 -0.98 -32.06 0.97
C ALA A 53 -0.73 -32.30 2.47
N ARG A 54 -0.34 -31.25 3.21
CA ARG A 54 -0.14 -31.34 4.67
C ARG A 54 -1.44 -31.61 5.44
N ALA A 55 -2.57 -31.15 4.91
CA ALA A 55 -3.89 -31.32 5.51
C ALA A 55 -4.60 -32.60 5.05
N THR A 56 -4.38 -33.03 3.81
CA THR A 56 -5.07 -34.17 3.20
C THR A 56 -4.28 -35.48 3.27
N GLY A 57 -2.96 -35.42 3.46
CA GLY A 57 -2.06 -36.58 3.39
C GLY A 57 -1.85 -37.12 1.96
N LEU A 58 -2.38 -36.43 0.94
CA LEU A 58 -2.24 -36.81 -0.47
C LEU A 58 -0.94 -36.25 -1.08
N SER A 59 -0.50 -36.86 -2.18
CA SER A 59 0.62 -36.34 -2.97
C SER A 59 0.32 -34.95 -3.52
N PRO A 60 1.18 -33.94 -3.34
CA PRO A 60 0.96 -32.60 -3.88
C PRO A 60 0.83 -32.58 -5.40
N LEU A 61 1.52 -33.47 -6.12
CA LEU A 61 1.37 -33.62 -7.58
C LEU A 61 -0.02 -34.13 -7.95
N THR A 62 -0.57 -35.10 -7.21
CA THR A 62 -1.93 -35.60 -7.45
C THR A 62 -2.95 -34.48 -7.21
N ILE A 63 -2.81 -33.76 -6.09
CA ILE A 63 -3.67 -32.60 -5.79
C ILE A 63 -3.58 -31.53 -6.88
N ALA A 64 -2.37 -31.23 -7.36
CA ALA A 64 -2.17 -30.23 -8.40
C ALA A 64 -2.87 -30.62 -9.71
N ASN A 65 -2.75 -31.88 -10.15
CA ASN A 65 -3.44 -32.37 -11.34
C ASN A 65 -4.96 -32.37 -11.16
N ASP A 66 -5.47 -32.87 -10.02
CA ASP A 66 -6.92 -32.88 -9.74
C ASP A 66 -7.53 -31.48 -9.76
N ILE A 67 -6.80 -30.49 -9.25
CA ILE A 67 -7.21 -29.08 -9.30
C ILE A 67 -7.16 -28.56 -10.73
N VAL A 68 -6.07 -28.78 -11.47
CA VAL A 68 -5.91 -28.27 -12.84
C VAL A 68 -6.96 -28.85 -13.78
N ASP A 69 -7.32 -30.13 -13.63
CA ASP A 69 -8.38 -30.79 -14.41
C ASP A 69 -9.77 -30.13 -14.25
N LEU A 70 -9.99 -29.43 -13.13
CA LEU A 70 -11.24 -28.73 -12.81
C LEU A 70 -11.14 -27.21 -13.03
N LEU A 71 -10.00 -26.71 -13.52
CA LEU A 71 -9.87 -25.30 -13.83
C LEU A 71 -10.67 -24.95 -15.09
N VAL A 72 -11.52 -23.94 -14.97
CA VAL A 72 -12.21 -23.37 -16.11
C VAL A 72 -11.21 -22.52 -16.92
N PRO A 73 -11.15 -22.67 -18.26
CA PRO A 73 -10.30 -21.83 -19.10
C PRO A 73 -10.57 -20.34 -18.88
N SER A 74 -9.50 -19.56 -18.73
CA SER A 74 -9.57 -18.10 -18.58
C SER A 74 -9.01 -17.42 -19.82
N PRO A 75 -9.61 -16.32 -20.33
CA PRO A 75 -9.20 -15.71 -21.58
C PRO A 75 -7.75 -15.20 -21.55
N GLU A 76 -7.28 -14.76 -20.38
CA GLU A 76 -5.90 -14.29 -20.11
C GLU A 76 -4.80 -15.38 -20.04
N ILE A 77 -5.15 -16.65 -19.83
CA ILE A 77 -4.17 -17.72 -19.54
C ILE A 77 -3.91 -18.52 -20.81
N ASP A 78 -2.64 -18.63 -21.20
CA ASP A 78 -2.20 -19.45 -22.33
C ASP A 78 -2.02 -20.91 -21.91
N THR A 79 -1.20 -21.13 -20.89
CA THR A 79 -0.84 -22.48 -20.43
C THR A 79 -0.89 -22.57 -18.91
N ILE A 80 -1.29 -23.75 -18.45
CA ILE A 80 -1.27 -24.16 -17.05
C ILE A 80 -0.44 -25.43 -16.98
N ALA A 81 0.61 -25.44 -16.17
CA ALA A 81 1.53 -26.57 -16.06
C ALA A 81 1.70 -26.97 -14.59
N VAL A 82 1.58 -28.28 -14.31
CA VAL A 82 1.93 -28.85 -13.02
C VAL A 82 3.42 -29.16 -13.03
N ALA A 83 4.16 -28.63 -12.05
CA ALA A 83 5.59 -28.85 -11.90
C ALA A 83 5.93 -29.52 -10.55
N PRO A 84 6.91 -30.43 -10.49
CA PRO A 84 7.41 -30.95 -9.23
C PRO A 84 7.90 -29.85 -8.28
N PRO A 85 7.69 -29.97 -6.96
CA PRO A 85 7.03 -31.06 -6.25
C PRO A 85 5.50 -30.98 -6.17
N GLY A 86 4.85 -30.03 -6.85
CA GLY A 86 3.40 -29.79 -6.77
C GLY A 86 2.99 -28.32 -6.98
N PHE A 87 3.76 -27.57 -7.77
CA PHE A 87 3.42 -26.21 -8.15
C PHE A 87 2.43 -26.23 -9.33
N ILE A 88 1.54 -25.25 -9.37
CA ILE A 88 0.73 -24.94 -10.55
C ILE A 88 1.24 -23.64 -11.12
N ASN A 89 1.80 -23.71 -12.33
CA ASN A 89 2.38 -22.59 -13.06
C ASN A 89 1.41 -22.09 -14.12
N PHE A 90 1.34 -20.78 -14.31
CA PHE A 90 0.45 -20.10 -15.24
C PHE A 90 1.27 -19.18 -16.15
N THR A 91 1.08 -19.34 -17.45
CA THR A 91 1.62 -18.42 -18.46
C THR A 91 0.47 -17.62 -19.05
N LEU A 92 0.64 -16.31 -19.16
CA LEU A 92 -0.35 -15.41 -19.75
C LEU A 92 -0.24 -15.41 -21.26
N LYS A 93 -1.36 -15.19 -21.95
CA LYS A 93 -1.33 -15.04 -23.40
C LYS A 93 -0.67 -13.73 -23.81
N SER A 94 0.23 -13.80 -24.78
CA SER A 94 0.95 -12.65 -25.32
C SER A 94 0.02 -11.63 -25.97
N ASP A 95 -1.05 -12.08 -26.65
CA ASP A 95 -2.05 -11.20 -27.28
C ASP A 95 -2.88 -10.46 -26.22
N TRP A 96 -3.30 -11.16 -25.16
CA TRP A 96 -3.99 -10.57 -24.02
C TRP A 96 -3.11 -9.53 -23.31
N LEU A 97 -1.84 -9.85 -23.05
CA LEU A 97 -0.87 -8.92 -22.47
C LEU A 97 -0.69 -7.66 -23.33
N THR A 98 -0.51 -7.85 -24.63
CA THR A 98 -0.35 -6.73 -25.58
C THR A 98 -1.61 -5.86 -25.63
N SER A 99 -2.79 -6.47 -25.55
CA SER A 99 -4.06 -5.74 -25.52
C SER A 99 -4.21 -4.82 -24.30
N GLN A 100 -3.51 -5.12 -23.18
CA GLN A 100 -3.53 -4.26 -22.00
C GLN A 100 -2.92 -2.89 -22.26
N VAL A 101 -1.98 -2.76 -23.22
CA VAL A 101 -1.44 -1.45 -23.62
C VAL A 101 -2.55 -0.54 -24.14
N GLY A 102 -3.47 -1.07 -24.93
CA GLY A 102 -4.65 -0.33 -25.38
C GLY A 102 -5.52 0.13 -24.21
N SER A 103 -5.81 -0.75 -23.27
CA SER A 103 -6.57 -0.43 -22.05
C SER A 103 -5.88 0.65 -21.21
N ILE A 104 -4.55 0.61 -21.08
CA ILE A 104 -3.75 1.61 -20.37
C ILE A 104 -3.86 2.97 -21.04
N LEU A 105 -3.67 3.02 -22.37
CA LEU A 105 -3.75 4.26 -23.14
C LEU A 105 -5.15 4.88 -23.11
N ILE A 106 -6.20 4.05 -23.14
CA ILE A 106 -7.60 4.50 -23.02
C ILE A 106 -7.87 5.08 -21.61
N ALA A 107 -7.34 4.43 -20.57
CA ALA A 107 -7.51 4.89 -19.19
C ALA A 107 -6.72 6.17 -18.87
N GLY A 108 -5.58 6.41 -19.54
CA GLY A 108 -4.76 7.61 -19.39
C GLY A 108 -4.32 7.84 -17.93
N ASP A 109 -4.48 9.06 -17.43
CA ASP A 109 -4.11 9.44 -16.05
C ASP A 109 -4.95 8.71 -14.98
N ALA A 110 -6.08 8.12 -15.36
CA ALA A 110 -6.89 7.30 -14.45
C ALA A 110 -6.41 5.85 -14.37
N TYR A 111 -5.41 5.45 -15.17
CA TYR A 111 -4.85 4.11 -15.09
C TYR A 111 -4.22 3.87 -13.71
N GLY A 112 -4.72 2.85 -13.00
CA GLY A 112 -4.33 2.55 -11.63
C GLY A 112 -5.26 3.11 -10.56
N ASN A 113 -6.22 3.97 -10.93
CA ASN A 113 -7.31 4.34 -10.03
C ASN A 113 -8.14 3.09 -9.74
N ILE A 114 -8.42 2.86 -8.47
CA ILE A 114 -9.28 1.77 -7.99
C ILE A 114 -10.33 2.35 -7.06
N ASP A 115 -11.51 1.75 -7.00
CA ASP A 115 -12.55 2.17 -6.06
C ASP A 115 -12.58 1.23 -4.85
N LEU A 116 -11.46 1.12 -4.14
CA LEU A 116 -11.37 0.28 -2.94
C LEU A 116 -12.07 0.95 -1.75
N GLY A 117 -11.91 2.27 -1.65
CA GLY A 117 -12.46 3.07 -0.56
C GLY A 117 -13.97 3.23 -0.60
N GLN A 118 -14.61 3.11 -1.77
CA GLN A 118 -16.07 3.20 -1.92
C GLN A 118 -16.64 4.49 -1.28
N GLY A 119 -15.89 5.60 -1.37
CA GLY A 119 -16.25 6.88 -0.77
C GLY A 119 -16.07 6.98 0.76
N SER A 120 -15.48 5.97 1.41
CA SER A 120 -15.14 6.00 2.83
C SER A 120 -14.25 7.19 3.17
N ARG A 121 -14.50 7.81 4.33
CA ARG A 121 -13.76 8.97 4.79
C ARG A 121 -12.49 8.56 5.53
N VAL A 122 -11.39 9.25 5.25
CA VAL A 122 -10.11 9.09 5.95
C VAL A 122 -9.55 10.48 6.26
N GLN A 123 -9.20 10.73 7.52
CA GLN A 123 -8.45 11.91 7.92
C GLN A 123 -6.97 11.55 8.03
N LEU A 124 -6.10 12.34 7.40
CA LEU A 124 -4.66 12.20 7.45
C LEU A 124 -4.06 13.47 8.02
N GLU A 125 -3.54 13.37 9.23
CA GLU A 125 -2.76 14.43 9.86
C GLU A 125 -1.27 14.24 9.55
N PHE A 126 -0.60 15.29 9.08
CA PHE A 126 0.84 15.25 8.85
C PHE A 126 1.49 16.63 8.96
N VAL A 127 2.82 16.64 9.14
CA VAL A 127 3.65 17.80 9.49
C VAL A 127 3.43 18.29 10.92
N SER A 128 2.25 18.83 11.25
CA SER A 128 1.81 19.26 12.60
C SER A 128 2.93 19.80 13.50
N VAL A 129 3.75 20.71 12.98
CA VAL A 129 4.86 21.25 13.76
C VAL A 129 4.35 22.38 14.64
N ASN A 130 4.95 22.50 15.84
CA ASN A 130 4.71 23.65 16.69
C ASN A 130 5.11 24.93 15.93
N PRO A 131 4.30 26.00 15.95
CA PRO A 131 4.53 27.24 15.23
C PRO A 131 5.58 28.13 15.92
N THR A 132 6.70 27.55 16.34
CA THR A 132 7.75 28.22 17.12
C THR A 132 9.03 28.47 16.32
N GLY A 133 8.99 28.28 15.00
CA GLY A 133 10.12 28.54 14.12
C GLY A 133 9.87 28.11 12.67
N PRO A 134 10.83 28.41 11.77
CA PRO A 134 10.73 28.05 10.37
C PRO A 134 10.79 26.53 10.16
N LEU A 135 10.20 26.06 9.07
CA LEU A 135 10.28 24.65 8.68
C LEU A 135 11.69 24.29 8.18
N HIS A 136 12.14 23.08 8.49
CA HIS A 136 13.40 22.53 8.00
C HIS A 136 13.19 21.19 7.27
N VAL A 137 14.25 20.64 6.66
CA VAL A 137 14.20 19.40 5.86
C VAL A 137 13.57 18.21 6.59
N GLY A 138 13.74 18.11 7.92
CA GLY A 138 13.06 17.10 8.74
C GLY A 138 11.53 17.13 8.63
N HIS A 139 10.92 18.32 8.57
CA HIS A 139 9.48 18.49 8.38
C HIS A 139 9.06 18.16 6.94
N GLY A 140 9.94 18.44 5.97
CA GLY A 140 9.73 18.11 4.56
C GLY A 140 9.52 16.61 4.33
N ARG A 141 10.21 15.74 5.08
CA ARG A 141 9.97 14.30 5.04
C ARG A 141 8.53 13.94 5.40
N GLY A 142 8.01 14.53 6.48
CA GLY A 142 6.62 14.32 6.92
C GLY A 142 5.62 14.84 5.90
N ALA A 143 5.89 16.01 5.31
CA ALA A 143 5.07 16.61 4.26
C ALA A 143 4.95 15.71 3.02
N ILE A 144 6.08 15.17 2.54
CA ILE A 144 6.12 14.30 1.37
C ILE A 144 5.38 12.99 1.62
N LEU A 145 5.63 12.33 2.76
CA LEU A 145 4.98 11.06 3.08
C LEU A 145 3.46 11.22 3.23
N GLY A 146 3.01 12.22 3.97
CA GLY A 146 1.58 12.48 4.15
C GLY A 146 0.89 12.86 2.84
N SER A 147 1.50 13.73 2.04
CA SER A 147 0.98 14.12 0.73
C SER A 147 0.88 12.93 -0.23
N ALA A 148 1.92 12.11 -0.32
CA ALA A 148 1.94 10.92 -1.18
C ALA A 148 0.86 9.91 -0.76
N LEU A 149 0.75 9.61 0.54
CA LEU A 149 -0.29 8.72 1.06
C LEU A 149 -1.70 9.24 0.77
N ALA A 150 -1.92 10.54 0.97
CA ALA A 150 -3.22 11.16 0.71
C ALA A 150 -3.61 11.07 -0.77
N ASN A 151 -2.65 11.25 -1.68
CA ASN A 151 -2.89 11.10 -3.10
C ASN A 151 -3.21 9.64 -3.47
N VAL A 152 -2.45 8.66 -2.94
CA VAL A 152 -2.71 7.23 -3.16
C VAL A 152 -4.11 6.84 -2.65
N LEU A 153 -4.51 7.28 -1.47
CA LEU A 153 -5.84 6.99 -0.92
C LEU A 153 -6.95 7.65 -1.72
N THR A 154 -6.75 8.88 -2.20
CA THR A 154 -7.71 9.56 -3.09
C THR A 154 -7.88 8.76 -4.40
N THR A 155 -6.78 8.35 -5.01
CA THR A 155 -6.74 7.48 -6.20
C THR A 155 -7.38 6.11 -5.95
N ALA A 156 -7.36 5.62 -4.71
CA ALA A 156 -8.02 4.39 -4.28
C ALA A 156 -9.50 4.56 -3.88
N GLY A 157 -10.12 5.72 -4.16
CA GLY A 157 -11.56 5.95 -3.97
C GLY A 157 -11.97 6.40 -2.57
N TYR A 158 -11.02 6.80 -1.71
CA TYR A 158 -11.32 7.36 -0.40
C TYR A 158 -11.58 8.87 -0.47
N ARG A 159 -12.43 9.37 0.42
CA ARG A 159 -12.60 10.81 0.67
C ARG A 159 -11.58 11.25 1.72
N VAL A 160 -10.45 11.78 1.26
CA VAL A 160 -9.33 12.12 2.13
C VAL A 160 -9.42 13.57 2.60
N GLU A 161 -9.41 13.76 3.92
CA GLU A 161 -9.27 15.04 4.61
C GLU A 161 -7.82 15.16 5.10
N LYS A 162 -7.14 16.24 4.72
CA LYS A 162 -5.73 16.47 5.06
C LYS A 162 -5.68 17.50 6.17
N GLU A 163 -5.14 17.11 7.32
CA GLU A 163 -5.09 17.95 8.51
C GLU A 163 -3.66 18.38 8.84
N TYR A 164 -3.56 19.62 9.30
CA TYR A 164 -2.36 20.18 9.89
C TYR A 164 -2.73 20.69 11.27
N TYR A 165 -2.30 19.99 12.32
CA TYR A 165 -2.57 20.43 13.68
C TYR A 165 -1.59 21.54 14.08
N ILE A 166 -2.15 22.69 14.46
CA ILE A 166 -1.40 23.82 14.99
C ILE A 166 -1.52 23.78 16.51
N ASN A 167 -0.43 23.44 17.19
CA ASN A 167 -0.37 23.54 18.64
C ASN A 167 0.06 24.96 19.07
N ASP A 168 -0.92 25.82 19.30
CA ASP A 168 -0.73 27.22 19.70
C ASP A 168 -0.74 27.43 21.22
N THR A 169 -0.62 26.35 22.00
CA THR A 169 -0.57 26.40 23.47
C THR A 169 0.58 25.60 24.05
N GLY A 170 0.93 25.91 25.30
CA GLY A 170 1.93 25.19 26.09
C GLY A 170 3.30 25.86 26.15
N SER A 171 4.22 25.22 26.88
CA SER A 171 5.49 25.84 27.28
C SER A 171 6.39 26.30 26.13
N GLN A 172 6.37 25.60 24.99
CA GLN A 172 7.12 26.01 23.81
C GLN A 172 6.59 27.32 23.23
N ILE A 173 5.27 27.49 23.21
CA ILE A 173 4.62 28.71 22.74
C ILE A 173 4.83 29.84 23.74
N ASP A 174 4.75 29.58 25.05
CA ASP A 174 5.04 30.59 26.08
C ASP A 174 6.51 31.07 26.02
N ALA A 175 7.46 30.15 25.79
CA ALA A 175 8.85 30.50 25.57
C ALA A 175 9.04 31.31 24.28
N PHE A 176 8.33 30.94 23.21
CA PHE A 176 8.34 31.68 21.95
C PHE A 176 7.83 33.12 22.12
N TYR A 177 6.68 33.30 22.76
CA TYR A 177 6.11 34.62 23.03
C TYR A 177 7.03 35.51 23.87
N ARG A 178 7.59 34.98 24.96
CA ARG A 178 8.54 35.73 25.81
C ARG A 178 9.80 36.12 25.03
N SER A 179 10.28 35.24 24.16
CA SER A 179 11.43 35.51 23.30
C SER A 179 11.13 36.61 22.28
N LEU A 180 9.96 36.54 21.63
CA LEU A 180 9.52 37.55 20.66
C LEU A 180 9.36 38.93 21.32
N TYR A 181 8.74 38.96 22.51
CA TYR A 181 8.55 40.20 23.26
C TYR A 181 9.88 40.82 23.75
N ALA A 182 10.85 39.99 24.16
CA ALA A 182 12.20 40.48 24.47
C ALA A 182 12.89 41.06 23.23
N ARG A 183 12.82 40.38 22.07
CA ARG A 183 13.38 40.90 20.80
C ARG A 183 12.70 42.19 20.35
N TYR A 184 11.39 42.31 20.51
CA TYR A 184 10.64 43.52 20.19
C TYR A 184 11.11 44.72 21.02
N GLN A 185 11.27 44.54 22.35
CA GLN A 185 11.80 45.57 23.24
C GLN A 185 13.24 45.96 22.89
N GLN A 186 14.10 44.99 22.56
CA GLN A 186 15.46 45.26 22.08
C GLN A 186 15.47 46.09 20.78
N CYS A 187 14.54 45.82 19.86
CA CYS A 187 14.40 46.62 18.62
C CYS A 187 13.99 48.07 18.89
N LEU A 188 13.30 48.33 20.02
CA LEU A 188 12.96 49.68 20.50
C LEU A 188 14.08 50.34 21.33
N GLY A 189 15.24 49.68 21.48
CA GLY A 189 16.37 50.19 22.25
C GLY A 189 16.26 50.00 23.77
N ILE A 190 15.34 49.15 24.23
CA ILE A 190 15.21 48.78 25.64
C ILE A 190 16.22 47.66 25.95
N ASP A 191 17.06 47.88 26.95
CA ASP A 191 18.02 46.87 27.43
C ASP A 191 17.30 45.81 28.26
N ILE A 192 17.09 44.64 27.67
CA ILE A 192 16.46 43.48 28.31
C ILE A 192 17.17 42.19 27.91
N GLU A 193 17.39 41.31 28.87
CA GLU A 193 17.97 39.99 28.63
C GLU A 193 16.97 39.04 27.97
N MET A 194 17.47 38.13 27.13
CA MET A 194 16.66 37.06 26.55
C MET A 194 16.31 36.01 27.61
N PRO A 195 15.09 35.42 27.57
CA PRO A 195 14.75 34.28 28.43
C PRO A 195 15.72 33.11 28.21
N SER A 196 16.13 32.43 29.28
CA SER A 196 17.11 31.33 29.20
C SER A 196 16.58 30.11 28.43
N ASP A 197 15.28 29.89 28.45
CA ASP A 197 14.55 28.88 27.68
C ASP A 197 14.01 29.41 26.34
N GLY A 198 14.49 30.59 25.94
CA GLY A 198 13.98 31.30 24.77
C GLY A 198 14.48 30.78 23.43
N TYR A 199 13.90 31.35 22.37
CA TYR A 199 14.28 31.12 20.98
C TYR A 199 15.26 32.20 20.54
N PHE A 200 16.47 31.78 20.16
CA PHE A 200 17.60 32.67 19.88
C PHE A 200 17.90 32.88 18.39
N GLY A 201 17.19 32.19 17.49
CA GLY A 201 17.44 32.27 16.06
C GLY A 201 17.23 33.69 15.51
N SER A 202 17.97 34.05 14.46
CA SER A 202 17.90 35.38 13.82
C SER A 202 16.49 35.73 13.32
N TYR A 203 15.71 34.72 12.93
CA TYR A 203 14.32 34.87 12.52
C TYR A 203 13.45 35.55 13.58
N MET A 204 13.79 35.44 14.88
CA MET A 204 13.07 36.13 15.96
C MET A 204 13.28 37.64 15.94
N ILE A 205 14.45 38.10 15.49
CA ILE A 205 14.73 39.53 15.33
C ILE A 205 13.93 40.06 14.15
N ASP A 206 13.87 39.30 13.06
CA ASP A 206 13.11 39.72 11.87
C ASP A 206 11.59 39.69 12.10
N LEU A 207 11.07 38.74 12.89
CA LEU A 207 9.67 38.70 13.33
C LEU A 207 9.31 39.86 14.28
N ALA A 208 10.29 40.38 15.03
CA ALA A 208 10.08 41.41 16.03
C ALA A 208 10.13 42.85 15.48
N LYS A 209 10.64 43.04 14.26
CA LYS A 209 10.65 44.34 13.57
C LYS A 209 9.27 44.64 12.99
#